data_AF-A0A1V6FIV9-F1
#
_entry.id   AF-A0A1V6FIV9-F1
#
_cell.length_a   1.000
_cell.length_b   1.000
_cell.length_c   1.000
_cell.angle_alpha   90.00
_cell.angle_beta   90.00
_cell.angle_gamma   90.00
#
_symmetry.space_group_name_H-M   'P 1'
#
loop_
_entity.id
_entity.type
_entity.pdbx_description
1 polymer ?
#
loop_
_entity_poly.entity_id
_entity_poly.type
_entity_poly.pdbx_seq_one_letter_code
_entity_poly.pdbx_strand_id
1 'polypeptide(L)'
;MGGTFSKDDFDKDDYDIMGFDKNGFHKDTGTVYDLEGFDIKGIDQYGFDRDGLHYLTGTRFNSSGYDKEGYNKEGYNRQGIHKDTGTPYNKLGFDKKGNRKNPLQINPSLMAMRKISLKKAMQRNCKIM
;
A
#
# COMPACT_ATOMS: atom_id res chain seq x y z
N MET A 1 8.79 31.34 7.20
CA MET A 1 8.19 32.11 6.10
C MET A 1 6.71 31.77 6.07
N GLY A 2 5.87 32.60 6.70
CA GLY A 2 4.41 32.47 6.61
C GLY A 2 3.93 33.44 5.55
N GLY A 3 3.39 32.94 4.45
CA GLY A 3 2.77 33.76 3.42
C GLY A 3 1.52 34.43 4.00
N THR A 4 1.53 35.76 4.05
CA THR A 4 0.35 36.56 4.35
C THR A 4 -0.57 36.48 3.13
N PHE A 5 -1.66 35.73 3.22
CA PHE A 5 -2.69 35.69 2.19
C PHE A 5 -3.27 37.11 2.03
N SER A 6 -3.05 37.70 0.85
CA SER A 6 -3.59 39.01 0.51
C SER A 6 -5.09 38.86 0.24
N LYS A 7 -5.87 39.91 0.50
CA LYS A 7 -7.32 39.95 0.26
C LYS A 7 -7.75 39.74 -1.21
N ASP A 8 -6.78 39.62 -2.12
CA ASP A 8 -6.97 39.56 -3.57
C ASP A 8 -6.95 38.13 -4.14
N ASP A 9 -6.77 37.10 -3.29
CA ASP A 9 -6.73 35.69 -3.72
C ASP A 9 -8.11 34.99 -3.71
N PHE A 10 -9.17 35.69 -3.33
CA PHE A 10 -10.54 35.15 -3.21
C PHE A 10 -11.46 35.77 -4.26
N ASP A 11 -12.25 34.93 -4.94
CA ASP A 11 -13.29 35.37 -5.89
C ASP A 11 -14.44 36.07 -5.14
N LYS A 12 -15.34 36.71 -5.88
CA LYS A 12 -16.48 37.50 -5.39
C LYS A 12 -17.37 36.74 -4.38
N ASP A 13 -17.29 35.42 -4.36
CA ASP A 13 -18.04 34.52 -3.50
C ASP A 13 -17.24 33.99 -2.28
N ASP A 14 -16.09 34.60 -1.92
CA ASP A 14 -15.21 34.21 -0.80
C ASP A 14 -14.50 32.84 -0.95
N TYR A 15 -14.30 32.36 -2.18
CA TYR A 15 -13.60 31.11 -2.51
C TYR A 15 -12.27 31.35 -3.21
N ASP A 16 -11.26 30.54 -2.93
CA ASP A 16 -9.98 30.54 -3.64
C ASP A 16 -10.09 29.93 -5.06
N ILE A 17 -9.00 29.97 -5.83
CA ILE A 17 -8.93 29.38 -7.19
C ILE A 17 -9.19 27.87 -7.21
N MET A 18 -9.02 27.19 -6.08
CA MET A 18 -9.26 25.76 -5.90
C MET A 18 -10.67 25.47 -5.37
N GLY A 19 -11.49 26.50 -5.16
CA GLY A 19 -12.88 26.39 -4.71
C GLY A 19 -13.05 26.24 -3.19
N PHE A 20 -12.04 26.52 -2.37
CA PHE A 20 -12.11 26.49 -0.91
C PHE A 20 -12.44 27.85 -0.31
N ASP A 21 -13.34 27.87 0.68
CA ASP A 21 -13.63 29.08 1.46
C ASP A 21 -12.48 29.39 2.44
N LYS A 22 -12.55 30.57 3.08
CA LYS A 22 -11.61 30.97 4.14
C LYS A 22 -11.51 30.00 5.34
N ASN A 23 -12.51 29.14 5.51
CA ASN A 23 -12.55 28.13 6.57
C ASN A 23 -11.99 26.77 6.08
N GLY A 24 -11.60 26.68 4.80
CA GLY A 24 -11.07 25.49 4.17
C GLY A 24 -12.12 24.51 3.65
N PHE A 25 -13.38 24.90 3.47
CA PHE A 25 -14.44 24.05 2.89
C PHE A 25 -14.59 24.28 1.39
N HIS A 26 -14.58 23.20 0.62
CA HIS A 26 -14.77 23.22 -0.82
C HIS A 26 -16.24 23.49 -1.18
N LYS A 27 -16.48 24.43 -2.09
CA LYS A 27 -17.82 24.87 -2.50
C LYS A 27 -18.75 23.74 -2.96
N ASP A 28 -18.22 22.73 -3.66
CA ASP A 28 -19.03 21.67 -4.24
C ASP A 28 -19.22 20.47 -3.29
N THR A 29 -18.24 20.18 -2.43
CA THR A 29 -18.31 19.00 -1.55
C THR A 29 -18.86 19.35 -0.17
N GLY A 30 -18.74 20.61 0.25
CA GLY A 30 -19.02 21.06 1.61
C GLY A 30 -18.08 20.43 2.65
N THR A 31 -16.94 19.87 2.22
CA THR A 31 -15.94 19.26 3.10
C THR A 31 -14.59 19.96 2.92
N VAL A 32 -13.60 19.60 3.76
CA VAL A 32 -12.23 20.10 3.62
C VAL A 32 -11.46 19.53 2.43
N TYR A 33 -12.12 18.73 1.59
CA TYR A 33 -11.55 18.11 0.41
C TYR A 33 -12.30 18.53 -0.85
N ASP A 34 -11.59 18.72 -1.95
CA ASP A 34 -12.16 18.94 -3.27
C ASP A 34 -12.81 17.66 -3.84
N LEU A 35 -13.32 17.75 -5.07
CA LEU A 35 -13.93 16.62 -5.79
C LEU A 35 -12.93 15.48 -6.07
N GLU A 36 -11.63 15.77 -6.05
CA GLU A 36 -10.56 14.80 -6.27
C GLU A 36 -10.02 14.21 -4.95
N GLY A 37 -10.48 14.71 -3.80
CA GLY A 37 -10.09 14.24 -2.47
C GLY A 37 -8.87 14.94 -1.87
N PHE A 38 -8.46 16.09 -2.39
CA PHE A 38 -7.33 16.88 -1.90
C PHE A 38 -7.79 18.07 -1.06
N ASP A 39 -7.03 18.42 -0.02
CA ASP A 39 -7.29 19.60 0.80
C ASP A 39 -6.84 20.90 0.11
N ILE A 40 -7.03 22.04 0.79
CA ILE A 40 -6.56 23.36 0.32
C ILE A 40 -5.04 23.43 0.04
N LYS A 41 -4.26 22.50 0.62
CA LYS A 41 -2.81 22.39 0.38
C LYS A 41 -2.48 21.44 -0.77
N GLY A 42 -3.49 20.85 -1.41
CA GLY A 42 -3.33 19.87 -2.48
C GLY A 42 -2.91 18.50 -1.97
N ILE A 43 -3.20 18.15 -0.72
CA ILE A 43 -2.81 16.90 -0.07
C ILE A 43 -4.06 16.06 0.24
N ASP A 44 -4.00 14.76 -0.06
CA ASP A 44 -5.07 13.82 0.25
C ASP A 44 -5.11 13.44 1.75
N GLN A 45 -6.16 12.73 2.15
CA GLN A 45 -6.31 12.21 3.53
C GLN A 45 -5.15 11.29 3.99
N TYR A 46 -4.35 10.76 3.07
CA TYR A 46 -3.22 9.87 3.34
C TYR A 46 -1.87 10.59 3.30
N GLY A 47 -1.87 11.91 3.07
CA GLY A 47 -0.68 12.73 3.03
C GLY A 47 0.03 12.77 1.66
N PHE A 48 -0.61 12.34 0.57
CA PHE A 48 -0.05 12.40 -0.77
C PHE A 48 -0.55 13.63 -1.52
N ASP A 49 0.34 14.30 -2.23
CA ASP A 49 -0.02 15.36 -3.16
C ASP A 49 -0.62 14.81 -4.47
N ARG A 50 -1.03 15.71 -5.36
CA ARG A 50 -1.58 15.38 -6.68
C ARG A 50 -0.59 14.61 -7.57
N ASP A 51 0.72 14.77 -7.36
CA ASP A 51 1.78 14.02 -8.05
C ASP A 51 2.02 12.63 -7.42
N GLY A 52 1.35 12.34 -6.30
CA GLY A 52 1.48 11.10 -5.54
C GLY A 52 2.71 11.04 -4.65
N LEU A 53 3.31 12.19 -4.31
CA LEU A 53 4.41 12.30 -3.34
C LEU A 53 3.85 12.56 -1.95
N HIS A 54 4.37 11.85 -0.96
CA HIS A 54 3.96 12.03 0.43
C HIS A 54 4.62 13.27 1.03
N TYR A 55 3.83 14.19 1.58
CA TYR A 55 4.28 15.51 2.05
C TYR A 55 5.46 15.44 3.03
N LEU A 56 5.51 14.39 3.86
CA LEU A 56 6.57 14.19 4.85
C LEU A 56 7.84 13.56 4.28
N THR A 57 7.72 12.61 3.34
CA THR A 57 8.88 11.85 2.85
C THR A 57 9.45 12.42 1.56
N GLY A 58 8.67 13.21 0.81
CA GLY A 58 9.01 13.64 -0.54
C GLY A 58 9.12 12.49 -1.54
N THR A 59 8.55 11.31 -1.22
CA THR A 59 8.59 10.13 -2.09
C THR A 59 7.18 9.60 -2.31
N ARG A 60 7.01 8.69 -3.28
CA ARG A 60 5.74 7.98 -3.51
C ARG A 60 5.30 7.02 -2.39
N PHE A 61 5.97 7.06 -1.24
CA PHE A 61 5.69 6.20 -0.10
C PHE A 61 5.54 7.04 1.17
N ASN A 62 4.55 6.69 1.99
CA ASN A 62 4.41 7.26 3.33
C ASN A 62 5.55 6.81 4.25
N SER A 63 5.57 7.35 5.48
CA SER A 63 6.55 7.00 6.50
C SER A 63 6.55 5.51 6.87
N SER A 64 5.46 4.80 6.61
CA SER A 64 5.34 3.35 6.81
C SER A 64 5.79 2.53 5.59
N GLY A 65 6.25 3.18 4.51
CA GLY A 65 6.75 2.53 3.31
C GLY A 65 5.68 2.02 2.34
N TYR A 66 4.44 2.51 2.45
CA TYR A 66 3.33 2.19 1.54
C TYR A 66 3.00 3.36 0.62
N ASP A 67 2.66 3.09 -0.63
CA ASP A 67 2.20 4.08 -1.58
C ASP A 67 0.75 4.52 -1.31
N LYS A 68 0.24 5.45 -2.14
CA LYS A 68 -1.14 5.94 -2.07
C LYS A 68 -2.20 4.84 -2.24
N GLU A 69 -1.85 3.74 -2.89
CA GLU A 69 -2.71 2.57 -3.08
C GLU A 69 -2.61 1.59 -1.90
N GLY A 70 -1.71 1.83 -0.94
CA GLY A 70 -1.51 1.00 0.24
C GLY A 70 -0.57 -0.20 0.02
N TYR A 71 0.25 -0.18 -1.02
CA TYR A 71 1.23 -1.22 -1.34
C TYR A 71 2.67 -0.77 -1.03
N ASN A 72 3.51 -1.70 -0.57
CA ASN A 72 4.92 -1.43 -0.39
C ASN A 72 5.68 -1.43 -1.73
N LYS A 73 6.98 -1.12 -1.70
CA LYS A 73 7.87 -1.15 -2.89
C LYS A 73 7.88 -2.48 -3.65
N GLU A 74 7.56 -3.57 -2.98
CA GLU A 74 7.51 -4.93 -3.55
C GLU A 74 6.10 -5.30 -4.05
N GLY A 75 5.14 -4.39 -3.95
CA GLY A 75 3.76 -4.59 -4.40
C GLY A 75 2.87 -5.33 -3.39
N TYR A 76 3.26 -5.47 -2.12
CA TYR A 76 2.42 -6.09 -1.08
C TYR A 76 1.71 -5.06 -0.22
N ASN A 77 0.42 -5.30 0.03
CA ASN A 77 -0.35 -4.48 0.96
C ASN A 77 0.00 -4.80 2.43
N ARG A 78 -0.69 -4.13 3.37
CA ARG A 78 -0.52 -4.37 4.81
C ARG A 78 -0.84 -5.82 5.22
N GLN A 79 -1.78 -6.47 4.54
CA GLN A 79 -2.18 -7.87 4.76
C GLN A 79 -1.24 -8.88 4.08
N GLY A 80 -0.25 -8.42 3.31
CA GLY A 80 0.68 -9.28 2.58
C GLY A 80 0.15 -9.80 1.24
N ILE A 81 -0.94 -9.24 0.72
CA ILE A 81 -1.48 -9.55 -0.61
C ILE A 81 -0.74 -8.72 -1.67
N HIS A 82 -0.26 -9.39 -2.71
CA HIS A 82 0.44 -8.78 -3.83
C HIS A 82 -0.54 -8.16 -4.83
N LYS A 83 -0.29 -6.90 -5.24
CA LYS A 83 -1.17 -6.12 -6.14
C LYS A 83 -1.53 -6.86 -7.42
N ASP A 84 -0.55 -7.50 -8.06
CA ASP A 84 -0.80 -8.14 -9.36
C ASP A 84 -1.48 -9.51 -9.28
N THR A 85 -1.30 -10.25 -8.19
CA THR A 85 -1.79 -11.64 -8.12
C THR A 85 -3.06 -11.76 -7.30
N GLY A 86 -3.37 -10.77 -6.45
CA GLY A 86 -4.45 -10.88 -5.47
C GLY A 86 -4.21 -11.99 -4.44
N THR A 87 -3.00 -12.54 -4.36
CA THR A 87 -2.64 -13.61 -3.41
C THR A 87 -1.49 -13.16 -2.50
N PRO A 88 -1.18 -13.91 -1.43
CA PRO A 88 -0.01 -13.65 -0.60
C PRO A 88 1.33 -13.76 -1.32
N TYR A 89 1.34 -14.15 -2.60
CA TYR A 89 2.55 -14.42 -3.37
C TYR A 89 2.65 -13.53 -4.61
N ASN A 90 3.84 -13.01 -4.92
CA ASN A 90 4.09 -12.33 -6.19
C ASN A 90 4.05 -13.29 -7.39
N LYS A 91 4.24 -12.75 -8.61
CA LYS A 91 4.28 -13.53 -9.85
C LYS A 91 5.37 -14.61 -9.89
N LEU A 92 6.45 -14.40 -9.13
CA LEU A 92 7.56 -15.36 -8.96
C LEU A 92 7.28 -16.40 -7.88
N GLY A 93 6.14 -16.28 -7.18
CA GLY A 93 5.73 -17.17 -6.11
C GLY A 93 6.44 -16.89 -4.79
N PHE A 94 6.94 -15.70 -4.49
CA PHE A 94 7.46 -15.35 -3.17
C PHE A 94 6.41 -14.61 -2.35
N ASP A 95 6.39 -14.78 -1.03
CA ASP A 95 5.55 -13.98 -0.13
C ASP A 95 6.22 -12.65 0.28
N LYS A 96 5.52 -11.80 1.04
CA LYS A 96 6.05 -10.55 1.62
C LYS A 96 7.32 -10.75 2.48
N LYS A 97 7.58 -11.96 2.97
CA LYS A 97 8.78 -12.30 3.77
C LYS A 97 9.90 -12.90 2.92
N GLY A 98 9.70 -13.08 1.62
CA GLY A 98 10.65 -13.74 0.72
C GLY A 98 10.58 -15.28 0.74
N ASN A 99 9.55 -15.89 1.33
CA ASN A 99 9.38 -17.34 1.27
C ASN A 99 8.74 -17.75 -0.05
N ARG A 100 9.35 -18.74 -0.72
CA ARG A 100 8.77 -19.33 -1.92
C ARG A 100 7.49 -20.10 -1.56
N LYS A 101 6.44 -19.91 -2.36
CA LYS A 101 5.20 -20.66 -2.42
C LYS A 101 5.55 -22.13 -2.44
N ASN A 102 5.27 -22.81 -1.34
CA ASN A 102 5.67 -24.18 -1.16
C ASN A 102 4.79 -25.07 -2.08
N PRO A 103 5.37 -25.87 -3.00
CA PRO A 103 4.60 -26.82 -3.79
C PRO A 103 3.84 -27.84 -2.94
N LEU A 104 4.25 -28.01 -1.67
CA LEU A 104 3.59 -28.91 -0.72
C LEU A 104 2.19 -28.45 -0.29
N GLN A 105 1.80 -27.20 -0.54
CA GLN A 105 0.40 -26.77 -0.36
C GLN A 105 -0.51 -27.15 -1.53
N ILE A 106 0.07 -27.62 -2.65
CA ILE A 106 -0.67 -27.93 -3.88
C ILE A 106 -1.25 -29.36 -3.86
N ASN A 107 -0.71 -30.26 -3.02
CA ASN A 107 -1.18 -31.64 -2.95
C ASN A 107 -0.95 -32.27 -1.57
N PRO A 108 -2.00 -32.52 -0.77
CA PRO A 108 -1.90 -33.32 0.46
C PRO A 108 -1.26 -34.70 0.21
N SER A 109 -1.49 -35.28 -0.98
CA SER A 109 -0.88 -36.54 -1.44
C SER A 109 0.65 -36.46 -1.58
N LEU A 110 1.19 -35.33 -2.06
CA LEU A 110 2.64 -35.12 -2.21
C LEU A 110 3.33 -34.94 -0.85
N MET A 111 2.64 -34.32 0.12
CA MET A 111 3.10 -34.28 1.52
C MET A 111 3.20 -35.68 2.13
N ALA A 112 2.21 -36.55 1.88
CA ALA A 112 2.21 -37.93 2.38
C ALA A 112 3.38 -38.73 1.82
N MET A 113 3.63 -38.65 0.50
CA MET A 113 4.76 -39.34 -0.13
C MET A 113 6.12 -38.85 0.38
N ARG A 114 6.31 -37.54 0.60
CA ARG A 114 7.56 -36.99 1.11
C ARG A 114 7.81 -37.39 2.58
N LYS A 115 6.77 -37.41 3.42
CA LYS A 115 6.84 -37.92 4.80
C LYS A 115 7.17 -39.43 4.85
N ILE A 116 6.58 -40.24 3.96
CA ILE A 116 6.88 -41.68 3.85
C ILE A 116 8.33 -41.88 3.41
N SER A 117 8.80 -41.15 2.40
CA SER A 117 10.18 -41.26 1.92
C SER A 117 11.22 -40.90 2.99
N LEU A 118 10.98 -39.85 3.78
CA LEU A 118 11.84 -39.46 4.89
C LEU A 118 11.83 -40.51 6.02
N LYS A 119 10.66 -41.03 6.42
CA LYS A 119 10.57 -42.13 7.40
C LYS A 119 11.29 -43.40 6.91
N LYS A 120 11.17 -43.74 5.62
CA LYS A 120 11.84 -44.89 5.01
C LYS A 120 13.35 -44.70 4.94
N ALA A 121 13.84 -43.47 4.74
CA ALA A 121 15.26 -43.14 4.82
C ALA A 121 15.81 -43.25 6.26
N MET A 122 15.06 -42.77 7.26
CA MET A 122 15.44 -42.88 8.67
C MET A 122 15.46 -44.34 9.16
N GLN A 123 14.51 -45.17 8.72
CA GLN A 123 14.47 -46.60 9.08
C GLN A 123 15.59 -47.43 8.44
N ARG A 124 16.07 -47.04 7.24
CA ARG A 124 17.22 -47.70 6.60
C ARG A 124 18.53 -47.41 7.35
N ASN A 125 18.72 -46.18 7.85
CA ASN A 125 19.89 -45.84 8.65
C ASN A 125 19.86 -46.47 10.05
N CYS A 126 18.68 -46.75 10.60
CA CYS A 126 18.54 -47.40 11.91
C CYS A 126 18.76 -48.93 11.87
N LYS A 127 18.89 -49.53 10.67
CA LYS A 127 19.07 -50.99 10.49
C LYS A 127 20.51 -51.38 10.14
N ILE A 128 21.45 -50.43 10.21
CA ILE A 128 22.89 -50.61 9.96
C ILE A 128 23.73 -50.35 11.24
N MET A 129 23.08 -50.21 12.42
CA MET A 129 23.74 -50.33 13.73
C MET A 129 23.22 -51.56 14.45
#